data_AF-A0A2I0HFK5-F1
#
_entry.id   AF-A0A2I0HFK5-F1
#
_cell.length_a   1.000
_cell.length_b   1.000
_cell.length_c   1.000
_cell.angle_alpha   90.00
_cell.angle_beta   90.00
_cell.angle_gamma   90.00
#
_symmetry.space_group_name_H-M   'P 1'
#
loop_
_entity.id
_entity.type
_entity.pdbx_description
1 polymer ?
#
loop_
_entity_poly.entity_id
_entity_poly.type
_entity_poly.pdbx_seq_one_letter_code
_entity_poly.pdbx_strand_id
1 'polypeptide(L)' 'MEETIRALQASDPRHSTSYLDSSLFPGMQLPPKVKVPEFQKYDGTKDPRHHLRHYRAKMLNYWDYEQFVVASFQESLS' A
#
# COMPACT_ATOMS: atom_id res chain seq x y z
N MET A 1 2.78 -8.91 -23.86
CA MET A 1 2.72 -8.72 -22.39
C MET A 1 2.54 -7.23 -22.08
N GLU A 2 1.55 -6.58 -22.71
CA GLU A 2 1.34 -5.13 -22.63
C GLU A 2 -0.15 -4.75 -22.43
N GLU A 3 -1.05 -5.74 -22.31
CA GLU A 3 -2.49 -5.50 -22.20
C GLU A 3 -2.99 -5.32 -20.75
N THR A 4 -2.23 -5.75 -19.74
CA THR A 4 -2.62 -5.62 -18.32
C THR A 4 -2.39 -4.23 -17.74
N ILE A 5 -1.56 -3.40 -18.39
CA ILE A 5 -1.16 -2.07 -17.86
C ILE A 5 -2.28 -1.03 -18.07
N ARG A 6 -3.11 -1.18 -19.11
CA ARG A 6 -4.16 -0.19 -19.44
C ARG A 6 -5.38 -0.27 -18.52
N ALA A 7 -5.62 -1.41 -17.88
CA ALA A 7 -6.74 -1.56 -16.94
C ALA A 7 -6.50 -0.83 -15.60
N LEU A 8 -5.24 -0.64 -15.21
CA LEU A 8 -4.87 0.06 -13.96
C LEU A 8 -4.81 1.58 -14.12
N GLN A 9 -4.64 2.10 -15.34
CA GLN A 9 -4.62 3.54 -15.61
C GLN A 9 -6.01 4.19 -15.64
N ALA A 10 -7.08 3.39 -15.62
CA ALA A 10 -8.47 3.86 -15.60
C ALA A 10 -9.03 4.03 -14.18
N SER A 11 -8.20 4.08 -13.14
CA SER A 11 -8.65 4.45 -11.79
C SER A 11 -8.89 5.97 -11.74
N ASP A 12 -10.18 6.36 -11.83
CA ASP A 12 -10.68 7.72 -11.70
C ASP A 12 -10.05 8.43 -10.48
N PRO A 13 -9.55 9.68 -10.60
CA PRO A 13 -9.00 10.44 -9.48
C PRO A 13 -10.03 10.76 -8.37
N ARG A 14 -11.31 10.41 -8.57
CA ARG A 14 -12.38 10.46 -7.58
C ARG A 14 -12.49 9.20 -6.71
N HIS A 15 -11.72 8.14 -6.98
CA HIS A 15 -11.58 6.97 -6.09
C HIS A 15 -10.52 7.17 -5.00
N SER A 16 -10.34 8.42 -4.58
CA SER A 16 -9.66 8.71 -3.33
C SER A 16 -10.52 8.13 -2.19
N THR A 17 -9.92 7.26 -1.36
CA THR A 17 -10.40 6.77 -0.05
C THR A 17 -11.20 5.46 0.11
N SER A 18 -11.17 4.49 -0.83
CA SER A 18 -11.80 3.17 -0.56
C SER A 18 -10.93 1.91 -0.75
N TYR A 19 -9.60 2.01 -0.66
CA TYR A 19 -8.75 0.80 -0.70
C TYR A 19 -8.85 -0.07 0.56
N LEU A 20 -9.47 0.47 1.62
CA LEU A 20 -9.93 -0.26 2.81
C LEU A 20 -11.38 -0.70 2.64
N ASP A 21 -11.77 -1.19 1.47
CA ASP A 21 -13.00 -1.98 1.40
C ASP A 21 -12.77 -3.20 2.30
N SER A 22 -13.56 -3.28 3.36
CA SER A 22 -13.52 -4.37 4.33
C SER A 22 -13.80 -5.73 3.69
N SER A 23 -14.22 -5.74 2.41
CA SER A 23 -14.36 -6.92 1.56
C SER A 23 -13.03 -7.56 1.11
N LEU A 24 -11.93 -6.79 1.03
CA LEU A 24 -10.63 -7.31 0.58
C LEU A 24 -9.93 -8.16 1.65
N PHE A 25 -10.25 -7.93 2.92
CA PHE A 25 -9.63 -8.58 4.06
C PHE A 25 -10.70 -9.06 5.07
N PRO A 26 -11.54 -10.03 4.69
CA PRO A 26 -12.61 -10.55 5.55
C PRO A 26 -11.98 -11.20 6.79
N GLY A 27 -11.99 -10.47 7.92
CA GLY A 27 -11.47 -10.92 9.21
C GLY A 27 -10.43 -9.99 9.87
N MET A 28 -9.89 -9.00 9.15
CA MET A 28 -8.93 -8.06 9.73
C MET A 28 -9.64 -6.79 10.23
N GLN A 29 -9.79 -6.66 11.54
CA GLN A 29 -10.20 -5.39 12.15
C GLN A 29 -8.98 -4.49 12.31
N LEU A 30 -8.72 -3.66 11.30
CA LEU A 30 -7.82 -2.52 11.49
C LEU A 30 -8.42 -1.60 12.57
N PRO A 31 -7.59 -1.01 13.46
CA PRO A 31 -8.07 -0.06 14.42
C PRO A 31 -8.83 1.07 13.71
N PRO A 32 -9.99 1.51 14.23
CA PRO A 32 -10.82 2.54 13.59
C PRO A 32 -10.14 3.92 13.48
N LYS A 33 -8.91 4.07 14.00
CA LYS A 33 -8.10 5.30 13.97
C LYS A 33 -6.81 5.16 13.15
N VAL A 34 -6.64 4.09 12.37
CA VAL A 34 -5.47 3.95 11.51
C VAL A 34 -5.50 5.02 10.42
N LYS A 35 -4.55 5.95 10.47
CA LYS A 35 -4.18 6.74 9.29
C LYS A 35 -3.38 5.83 8.37
N VAL A 36 -3.80 5.72 7.11
CA VAL A 36 -3.00 5.03 6.09
C VAL A 36 -1.67 5.78 5.95
N PRO A 37 -0.52 5.11 6.17
CA PRO A 37 0.76 5.75 5.97
C PRO A 37 0.97 6.06 4.48
N GLU A 38 1.28 7.30 4.15
CA GLU A 38 1.67 7.66 2.79
C GLU A 38 3.13 7.25 2.53
N PHE A 39 3.41 6.70 1.35
CA PHE A 39 4.77 6.33 0.94
C PHE A 39 5.16 7.10 -0.30
N GLN A 40 6.43 7.48 -0.39
CA GLN A 40 6.99 7.78 -1.70
C GLN A 40 7.13 6.44 -2.43
N LYS A 41 6.44 6.30 -3.57
CA LYS A 41 6.54 5.08 -4.38
C LYS A 41 7.98 4.89 -4.83
N TYR A 42 8.42 3.63 -4.79
CA TYR A 42 9.74 3.26 -5.25
C TYR A 42 9.80 3.41 -6.77
N ASP A 43 10.69 4.28 -7.23
CA ASP A 43 10.82 4.63 -8.65
C ASP A 43 11.73 3.66 -9.44
N GLY A 44 12.28 2.63 -8.79
CA GLY A 44 13.19 1.68 -9.41
C GLY A 44 14.62 2.17 -9.57
N THR A 45 14.90 3.45 -9.32
CA THR A 45 16.21 4.08 -9.56
C THR A 45 17.02 4.31 -8.28
N LYS A 46 16.35 4.49 -7.14
CA LYS A 46 16.97 4.69 -5.83
C LYS A 46 17.50 3.39 -5.22
N ASP A 47 18.35 3.47 -4.20
CA ASP A 47 18.82 2.28 -3.46
C ASP A 47 17.62 1.53 -2.82
N PRO A 48 17.36 0.26 -3.19
CA PRO A 48 16.27 -0.52 -2.61
C PRO A 48 16.33 -0.63 -1.08
N ARG A 49 17.54 -0.65 -0.50
CA ARG A 49 17.73 -0.74 0.95
C ARG A 49 17.23 0.50 1.67
N HIS A 50 17.35 1.66 1.03
CA HIS A 50 16.83 2.91 1.58
C HIS A 50 15.30 2.87 1.65
N HIS A 51 14.65 2.42 0.56
CA HIS A 51 13.19 2.25 0.51
C HIS A 51 12.71 1.29 1.60
N LEU A 52 13.33 0.11 1.72
CA LEU A 52 12.98 -0.89 2.72
C LEU A 52 13.11 -0.36 4.16
N ARG A 53 14.17 0.39 4.45
CA ARG A 53 14.38 0.98 5.78
C ARG A 53 13.31 2.03 6.10
N HIS A 54 12.94 2.86 5.12
CA HIS A 54 11.89 3.86 5.28
C HIS A 54 10.51 3.21 5.46
N TYR A 55 10.20 2.21 4.65
CA TYR A 55 8.96 1.43 4.74
C TYR A 55 8.82 0.78 6.12
N ARG A 56 9.86 0.06 6.58
CA ARG A 56 9.89 -0.58 7.89
C ARG A 56 9.63 0.41 9.03
N ALA A 57 10.25 1.60 8.98
CA ALA A 57 10.07 2.61 10.02
C ALA A 57 8.63 3.12 10.10
N LYS A 58 7.98 3.34 8.96
CA LYS A 58 6.57 3.77 8.91
C LYS A 58 5.58 2.68 9.33
N MET A 59 5.93 1.41 9.12
CA MET A 59 5.03 0.28 9.37
C MET A 59 5.20 -0.39 10.73
N LEU A 60 6.14 0.08 11.57
CA LEU A 60 6.48 -0.54 12.84
C LEU A 60 5.26 -0.75 13.76
N ASN A 61 4.35 0.24 13.83
CA ASN A 61 3.15 0.17 14.67
C ASN A 61 2.04 -0.73 14.10
N TYR A 62 2.24 -1.27 12.90
CA TYR A 62 1.24 -2.04 12.18
C TYR A 62 1.66 -3.50 11.95
N TRP A 63 2.76 -3.95 12.58
CA TRP A 63 3.34 -5.27 12.34
C TRP A 63 2.40 -6.43 12.66
N ASP A 64 1.47 -6.22 13.60
CA ASP A 64 0.43 -7.19 13.96
C ASP A 64 -0.70 -7.29 12.92
N TYR A 65 -0.75 -6.38 11.94
CA TYR A 65 -1.73 -6.35 10.86
C TYR A 65 -1.08 -6.81 9.55
N GLU A 66 -0.70 -8.08 9.48
CA GLU A 66 0.09 -8.65 8.38
C GLU A 66 -0.46 -8.28 6.98
N GLN A 67 -1.76 -8.45 6.75
CA GLN A 67 -2.37 -8.17 5.45
C GLN A 67 -2.29 -6.67 5.09
N PHE A 68 -2.44 -5.78 6.08
CA PHE A 68 -2.28 -4.35 5.89
C PHE A 68 -0.83 -3.97 5.56
N VAL A 69 0.13 -4.64 6.21
CA VAL A 69 1.55 -4.51 5.92
C VAL A 69 1.82 -4.91 4.47
N VAL A 70 1.43 -6.13 4.09
CA VAL A 70 1.65 -6.64 2.72
C VAL A 70 1.01 -5.74 1.66
N ALA A 71 -0.24 -5.33 1.84
CA ALA A 71 -0.93 -4.45 0.89
C ALA A 71 -0.24 -3.08 0.75
N SER A 72 0.13 -2.46 1.88
CA SER A 72 0.83 -1.17 1.88
C SER A 72 2.23 -1.28 1.26
N PHE A 73 2.88 -2.44 1.39
CA PHE A 73 4.17 -2.69 0.75
C PHE A 73 4.03 -2.72 -0.77
N GLN A 74 3.03 -3.42 -1.29
CA GLN A 74 2.75 -3.49 -2.73
C GLN A 74 2.51 -2.10 -3.32
N GLU A 75 1.66 -1.30 -2.68
CA GLU A 75 1.41 0.11 -3.07
C GLU A 75 2.69 0.96 -3.06
N SER A 76 3.64 0.67 -2.17
CA SER A 76 4.91 1.38 -2.09
C SER A 76 5.86 1.05 -3.24
N LEU A 77 5.62 -0.02 -4.01
CA LEU A 77 6.51 -0.47 -5.08
C LEU A 77 6.07 -0.01 -6.49
N SER A 78 4.79 0.24 -6.72
CA SER A 78 4.20 0.95 -7.87
C SER A 78 2.69 0.80 -7.87
#